data_AF-A0A9J7M8Z3-F1
#
_entry.id   AF-A0A9J7M8Z3-F1
#
_cell.length_a   1.000
_cell.length_b   1.000
_cell.length_c   1.000
_cell.angle_alpha   90.00
_cell.angle_beta   90.00
_cell.angle_gamma   90.00
#
_symmetry.space_group_name_H-M   'P 1'
#
loop_
_entity.id
_entity.type
_entity.pdbx_description
1 polymer ?
#
loop_
_entity_poly.entity_id
_entity_poly.type
_entity_poly.pdbx_seq_one_letter_code
_entity_poly.pdbx_strand_id
1 'polypeptide(L)'
;MGRRSINTTKSGKYMNPTDQARKMARKRELKKNKKQRMMVRHAVLKSKDPKQILVDMEKLDQMEFDSAQPIRLNEKVLRDKRKKLRETFDRVLKLYEKEDPTLCDEMKRMMVEYERRRQQAITYFESVKHAQQVTVEDIPLPEQPDLPQNVSMIPLPSDIPLPGAQPHSILKKTSAYGYDRPPPVLLQLQS
;
A
#
# COMPACT_ATOMS: atom_id res chain seq x y z
N MET A 1 10.59 2.06 44.87
CA MET A 1 9.61 2.70 45.79
C MET A 1 8.88 1.63 46.58
N GLY A 2 9.10 1.56 47.90
CA GLY A 2 8.57 0.50 48.76
C GLY A 2 7.06 0.55 48.96
N ARG A 3 6.41 -0.62 48.96
CA ARG A 3 4.97 -0.77 49.22
C ARG A 3 4.73 -0.66 50.74
N ARG A 4 4.12 0.45 51.19
CA ARG A 4 3.73 0.65 52.60
C ARG A 4 2.70 -0.39 53.03
N SER A 5 2.70 -0.72 54.33
CA SER A 5 1.67 -1.56 54.94
C SER A 5 0.27 -0.97 54.67
N ILE A 6 -0.72 -1.84 54.43
CA ILE A 6 -2.07 -1.39 54.08
C ILE A 6 -2.80 -0.75 55.27
N ASN A 7 -2.38 -1.08 56.49
CA ASN A 7 -3.05 -0.75 57.75
C ASN A 7 -2.49 0.51 58.41
N THR A 8 -1.36 1.06 57.96
CA THR A 8 -0.75 2.26 58.54
C THR A 8 -0.93 3.50 57.67
N THR A 9 -0.89 4.66 58.30
CA THR A 9 -0.95 5.98 57.64
C THR A 9 0.40 6.34 57.02
N LYS A 10 0.48 7.50 56.36
CA LYS A 10 1.74 8.00 55.76
C LYS A 10 2.85 8.17 56.80
N SER A 11 2.51 8.44 58.07
CA SER A 11 3.47 8.59 59.18
C SER A 11 3.77 7.28 59.92
N GLY A 12 3.26 6.13 59.46
CA GLY A 12 3.45 4.84 60.11
C GLY A 12 2.51 4.54 61.28
N LYS A 13 1.65 5.48 61.71
CA LYS A 13 0.65 5.25 62.76
C LYS A 13 -0.44 4.30 62.29
N TYR A 14 -1.04 3.53 63.19
CA TYR A 14 -2.20 2.69 62.88
C TYR A 14 -3.37 3.56 62.39
N MET A 15 -4.05 3.11 61.34
CA MET A 15 -5.15 3.85 60.73
C MET A 15 -6.46 3.61 61.49
N ASN A 16 -7.35 4.60 61.55
CA ASN A 16 -8.65 4.45 62.18
C ASN A 16 -9.45 3.28 61.54
N PRO A 17 -10.10 2.40 62.32
CA PRO A 17 -10.92 1.30 61.80
C PRO A 17 -11.96 1.72 60.75
N THR A 18 -12.58 2.90 60.90
CA THR A 18 -13.55 3.43 59.92
C THR A 18 -12.89 3.78 58.59
N ASP A 19 -11.69 4.39 58.64
CA ASP A 19 -10.91 4.70 57.45
C ASP A 19 -10.37 3.44 56.78
N GLN A 20 -10.04 2.40 57.56
CA GLN A 20 -9.71 1.09 57.03
C GLN A 20 -10.89 0.50 56.25
N ALA A 21 -12.10 0.52 56.81
CA ALA A 21 -13.30 0.03 56.13
C ALA A 21 -13.56 0.78 54.82
N ARG A 22 -13.51 2.12 54.84
CA ARG A 22 -13.65 2.96 53.63
C ARG A 22 -12.58 2.64 52.57
N LYS A 23 -11.31 2.53 52.98
CA LYS A 23 -10.20 2.21 52.08
C LYS A 23 -10.35 0.81 51.48
N MET A 24 -10.82 -0.17 52.26
CA MET A 24 -11.09 -1.52 51.77
C MET A 24 -12.26 -1.53 50.78
N ALA A 25 -13.35 -0.81 51.07
CA ALA A 25 -14.48 -0.65 50.15
C ALA A 25 -14.04 -0.03 48.82
N ARG A 26 -13.34 1.11 48.86
CA ARG A 26 -12.76 1.76 47.66
C ARG A 26 -11.83 0.84 46.88
N LYS A 27 -10.99 0.05 47.57
CA LYS A 27 -10.11 -0.93 46.90
C LYS A 27 -10.90 -2.03 46.19
N ARG A 28 -11.99 -2.53 46.78
CA ARG A 28 -12.88 -3.51 46.14
C ARG A 28 -13.57 -2.91 44.92
N GLU A 29 -14.06 -1.68 45.03
CA GLU A 29 -14.66 -0.95 43.92
C GLU A 29 -13.66 -0.69 42.78
N LEU A 30 -12.45 -0.20 43.09
CA LEU A 30 -11.39 -0.03 42.09
C LEU A 30 -11.04 -1.33 41.36
N LYS A 31 -11.08 -2.48 42.05
CA LYS A 31 -10.90 -3.80 41.41
C LYS A 31 -12.06 -4.12 40.46
N LYS A 32 -13.31 -3.85 40.83
CA LYS A 32 -14.48 -4.02 39.94
C LYS A 32 -14.34 -3.12 38.71
N ASN A 33 -14.03 -1.85 38.89
CA ASN A 33 -13.83 -0.90 37.80
C ASN A 33 -12.68 -1.31 36.87
N LYS A 34 -11.58 -1.84 37.42
CA LYS A 34 -10.48 -2.39 36.61
C LYS A 34 -10.95 -3.57 35.77
N LYS A 35 -11.71 -4.51 36.34
CA LYS A 35 -12.28 -5.65 35.61
C LYS A 35 -13.22 -5.20 34.50
N GLN A 36 -14.13 -4.26 34.79
CA GLN A 36 -15.04 -3.69 33.81
C GLN A 36 -14.28 -3.01 32.68
N ARG A 37 -13.26 -2.20 32.97
CA ARG A 37 -12.41 -1.58 31.94
C ARG A 37 -11.72 -2.62 31.06
N MET A 38 -11.25 -3.74 31.62
CA MET A 38 -10.64 -4.81 30.83
C MET A 38 -11.66 -5.53 29.95
N MET A 39 -12.86 -5.81 30.49
CA MET A 39 -13.96 -6.41 29.73
C MET A 39 -14.41 -5.51 28.57
N VAL A 40 -14.56 -4.20 28.83
CA VAL A 40 -14.90 -3.21 27.80
C VAL A 40 -13.80 -3.15 26.73
N ARG A 41 -12.52 -3.12 27.12
CA ARG A 41 -11.40 -3.14 26.17
C ARG A 41 -11.40 -4.41 25.30
N HIS A 42 -11.72 -5.56 25.88
CA HIS A 42 -11.82 -6.82 25.17
C HIS A 42 -12.99 -6.82 24.17
N ALA A 43 -14.18 -6.36 24.61
CA ALA A 43 -15.35 -6.26 23.76
C ALA A 43 -15.15 -5.30 22.58
N VAL A 44 -14.55 -4.13 22.83
CA VAL A 44 -14.21 -3.15 21.77
C VAL A 44 -13.19 -3.69 20.78
N LEU A 45 -12.26 -4.55 21.23
CA LEU A 45 -11.30 -5.20 20.34
C LEU A 45 -11.98 -6.30 19.50
N LYS A 46 -12.87 -7.08 20.11
CA LYS A 46 -13.64 -8.14 19.44
C LYS A 46 -14.60 -7.60 18.38
N SER A 47 -15.16 -6.41 18.60
CA SER A 47 -16.06 -5.75 17.64
C SER A 47 -15.36 -5.13 16.44
N LYS A 48 -14.02 -5.16 16.37
CA LYS A 48 -13.28 -4.67 15.20
C LYS A 48 -13.26 -5.74 14.13
N ASP A 49 -13.64 -5.36 12.92
CA ASP A 49 -13.50 -6.23 11.76
C ASP A 49 -12.05 -6.23 11.25
N PRO A 50 -11.36 -7.38 11.23
CA PRO A 50 -10.01 -7.48 10.68
C PRO A 50 -9.94 -7.14 9.19
N LYS A 51 -11.01 -7.41 8.40
CA LYS A 51 -11.04 -7.08 6.97
C LYS A 51 -11.02 -5.58 6.75
N GLN A 52 -11.80 -4.83 7.55
CA GLN A 52 -11.79 -3.37 7.51
C GLN A 52 -10.41 -2.78 7.86
N ILE A 53 -9.69 -3.35 8.82
CA ILE A 53 -8.33 -2.89 9.18
C ILE A 53 -7.39 -3.02 7.97
N LEU A 54 -7.47 -4.12 7.22
CA LEU A 54 -6.65 -4.32 6.01
C LEU A 54 -7.01 -3.32 4.91
N VAL A 55 -8.31 -3.06 4.70
CA VAL A 55 -8.79 -2.04 3.75
C VAL A 55 -8.26 -0.65 4.12
N ASP A 56 -8.27 -0.29 5.40
CA ASP A 56 -7.76 1.00 5.86
C ASP A 56 -6.23 1.12 5.67
N MET A 57 -5.48 0.02 5.83
CA MET A 57 -4.05 0.00 5.52
C MET A 57 -3.79 0.15 4.02
N GLU A 58 -4.56 -0.53 3.17
CA GLU A 58 -4.45 -0.44 1.71
C GLU A 58 -4.73 0.98 1.21
N LYS A 59 -5.71 1.68 1.80
CA LYS A 59 -5.93 3.11 1.51
C LYS A 59 -4.71 3.98 1.86
N LEU A 60 -4.01 3.69 2.96
CA LEU A 60 -2.77 4.40 3.31
C LEU A 60 -1.66 4.12 2.29
N ASP A 61 -1.54 2.88 1.81
CA ASP A 61 -0.58 2.51 0.77
C ASP A 61 -0.90 3.18 -0.56
N GLN A 62 -2.17 3.21 -0.98
CA GLN A 62 -2.60 3.92 -2.19
C GLN A 62 -2.23 5.40 -2.13
N MET A 63 -2.39 6.07 -0.98
CA MET A 63 -1.99 7.47 -0.82
C MET A 63 -0.47 7.69 -0.82
N GLU A 64 0.33 6.67 -0.48
CA GLU A 64 1.81 6.76 -0.45
C GLU A 64 2.41 6.45 -1.83
N PHE A 65 1.83 5.49 -2.56
CA PHE A 65 2.35 4.94 -3.80
C PHE A 65 1.55 5.32 -5.05
N ASP A 66 0.68 6.33 -4.97
CA ASP A 66 0.03 6.91 -6.14
C ASP A 66 1.05 7.74 -6.94
N SER A 67 1.36 7.30 -8.16
CA SER A 67 2.28 7.99 -9.06
C SER A 67 1.67 9.24 -9.73
N ALA A 68 0.34 9.33 -9.76
CA ALA A 68 -0.37 10.42 -10.46
C ALA A 68 -0.63 11.64 -9.57
N GLN A 69 -0.60 11.48 -8.25
CA GLN A 69 -0.89 12.55 -7.30
C GLN A 69 0.31 12.85 -6.41
N PRO A 70 0.67 14.13 -6.21
CA PRO A 70 1.69 14.48 -5.24
C PRO A 70 1.25 14.05 -3.84
N ILE A 71 2.18 13.49 -3.07
CA ILE A 71 1.94 12.98 -1.71
C ILE A 71 1.29 14.08 -0.86
N ARG A 72 0.01 13.93 -0.53
CA ARG A 72 -0.80 14.93 0.19
C ARG A 72 -0.45 15.02 1.68
N LEU A 73 0.14 13.96 2.26
CA LEU A 73 0.37 13.82 3.70
C LEU A 73 1.83 13.43 3.98
N ASN A 74 2.44 13.96 5.05
CA ASN A 74 3.81 13.62 5.42
C ASN A 74 3.99 12.08 5.56
N GLU A 75 5.02 11.53 4.92
CA GLU A 75 5.39 10.10 4.93
C GLU A 75 5.43 9.52 6.36
N LYS A 76 5.99 10.28 7.31
CA LYS A 76 6.06 9.85 8.72
C LYS A 76 4.67 9.60 9.31
N VAL A 77 3.68 10.41 8.96
CA VAL A 77 2.31 10.27 9.47
C VAL A 77 1.63 9.04 8.86
N LEU A 78 1.86 8.75 7.57
CA LEU A 78 1.34 7.55 6.92
C LEU A 78 1.93 6.28 7.54
N ARG A 79 3.25 6.26 7.75
CA ARG A 79 3.95 5.17 8.45
C ARG A 79 3.44 4.95 9.88
N ASP A 80 3.27 6.03 10.65
CA ASP A 80 2.77 5.95 12.02
C ASP A 80 1.30 5.45 12.07
N LYS A 81 0.44 5.88 11.14
CA LYS A 81 -0.94 5.38 11.02
C LYS A 81 -0.97 3.89 10.62
N ARG A 82 -0.17 3.48 9.64
CA ARG A 82 -0.04 2.07 9.21
C ARG A 82 0.42 1.20 10.37
N LYS A 83 1.43 1.64 11.12
CA LYS A 83 1.93 0.94 12.31
C LYS A 83 0.82 0.72 13.34
N LYS A 84 0.00 1.74 13.63
CA LYS A 84 -1.13 1.61 14.57
C LYS A 84 -2.22 0.65 14.10
N LEU A 85 -2.50 0.61 12.79
CA LEU A 85 -3.43 -0.36 12.21
C LEU A 85 -2.90 -1.79 12.34
N ARG A 86 -1.61 -2.01 12.01
CA ARG A 86 -0.95 -3.31 12.21
C ARG A 86 -0.96 -3.75 13.67
N GLU A 87 -0.59 -2.89 14.60
CA GLU A 87 -0.66 -3.20 16.04
C GLU A 87 -2.08 -3.53 16.52
N THR A 88 -3.10 -2.97 15.86
CA THR A 88 -4.50 -3.30 16.15
C THR A 88 -4.84 -4.67 15.57
N PHE A 89 -4.43 -4.96 14.34
CA PHE A 89 -4.59 -6.28 13.71
C PHE A 89 -3.92 -7.39 14.53
N ASP A 90 -2.68 -7.19 14.98
CA ASP A 90 -1.93 -8.17 15.80
C ASP A 90 -2.64 -8.45 17.14
N ARG A 91 -3.29 -7.45 17.72
CA ARG A 91 -4.09 -7.63 18.94
C ARG A 91 -5.36 -8.42 18.67
N VAL A 92 -6.00 -8.23 17.52
CA VAL A 92 -7.16 -9.02 17.08
C VAL A 92 -6.75 -10.47 16.77
N LEU A 93 -5.60 -10.69 16.12
CA LEU A 93 -5.04 -12.04 15.90
C LEU A 93 -4.84 -12.80 17.21
N LYS A 94 -4.19 -12.17 18.21
CA LYS A 94 -3.97 -12.77 19.55
C LYS A 94 -5.27 -13.07 20.31
N LEU A 95 -6.35 -12.34 19.99
CA LEU A 95 -7.67 -12.59 20.56
C LEU A 95 -8.26 -13.89 19.96
N TYR A 96 -8.27 -13.99 18.63
CA TYR A 96 -8.85 -15.14 17.94
C TYR A 96 -7.99 -16.39 17.97
N GLU A 97 -6.68 -16.29 18.20
CA GLU A 97 -5.82 -17.47 18.46
C GLU A 97 -6.36 -18.37 19.58
N LYS A 98 -7.09 -17.79 20.55
CA LYS A 98 -7.70 -18.52 21.66
C LYS A 98 -9.18 -18.87 21.45
N GLU A 99 -9.91 -18.06 20.68
CA GLU A 99 -11.36 -18.23 20.49
C GLU A 99 -11.70 -19.06 19.24
N ASP A 100 -10.99 -18.85 18.13
CA ASP A 100 -11.22 -19.51 16.84
C ASP A 100 -9.93 -19.59 16.01
N PRO A 101 -9.24 -20.75 16.03
CA PRO A 101 -8.03 -20.97 15.25
C PRO A 101 -8.25 -20.87 13.74
N THR A 102 -9.43 -21.21 13.23
CA THR A 102 -9.71 -21.23 11.79
C THR A 102 -9.81 -19.82 11.22
N LEU A 103 -10.51 -18.93 11.92
CA LEU A 103 -10.57 -17.51 11.58
C LEU A 103 -9.17 -16.85 11.70
N CYS A 104 -8.37 -17.26 12.69
CA CYS A 104 -7.00 -16.79 12.84
C CYS A 104 -6.15 -17.12 11.60
N ASP A 105 -6.29 -18.33 11.05
CA ASP A 105 -5.57 -18.73 9.83
C ASP A 105 -6.07 -17.99 8.59
N GLU A 106 -7.38 -17.75 8.44
CA GLU A 106 -7.91 -16.88 7.37
C GLU A 106 -7.33 -15.46 7.49
N MET A 107 -7.31 -14.89 8.70
CA MET A 107 -6.74 -13.57 8.95
C MET A 107 -5.26 -13.50 8.57
N LYS A 108 -4.46 -14.51 8.92
CA LYS A 108 -3.05 -14.58 8.51
C LYS A 108 -2.90 -14.65 6.99
N ARG A 109 -3.73 -15.44 6.30
CA ARG A 109 -3.72 -15.51 4.82
C ARG A 109 -4.03 -14.15 4.20
N MET A 110 -5.06 -13.46 4.69
CA MET A 110 -5.40 -12.12 4.20
C MET A 110 -4.27 -11.11 4.44
N MET A 111 -3.54 -11.25 5.55
CA MET A 111 -2.37 -10.42 5.85
C MET A 111 -1.25 -10.62 4.84
N VAL A 112 -0.94 -11.88 4.51
CA VAL A 112 0.06 -12.23 3.49
C VAL A 112 -0.33 -11.67 2.12
N GLU A 113 -1.61 -11.81 1.74
CA GLU A 113 -2.12 -11.24 0.49
C GLU A 113 -2.02 -9.70 0.45
N TYR A 114 -2.29 -9.03 1.57
CA TYR A 114 -2.07 -7.60 1.70
C TYR A 114 -0.59 -7.22 1.53
N GLU A 115 0.33 -7.93 2.20
CA GLU A 115 1.77 -7.68 2.08
C GLU A 115 2.26 -7.89 0.65
N ARG A 116 1.77 -8.92 -0.03
CA ARG A 116 2.05 -9.18 -1.45
C ARG A 116 1.61 -8.02 -2.33
N ARG A 117 0.36 -7.56 -2.19
CA ARG A 117 -0.17 -6.41 -2.96
C ARG A 117 0.61 -5.13 -2.67
N ARG A 118 0.96 -4.89 -1.40
CA ARG A 118 1.77 -3.73 -1.01
C ARG A 118 3.16 -3.76 -1.64
N GLN A 119 3.82 -4.93 -1.65
CA GLN A 119 5.14 -5.06 -2.26
C GLN A 119 5.10 -4.78 -3.76
N GLN A 120 4.06 -5.26 -4.45
CA GLN A 120 3.84 -4.95 -5.87
C GLN A 120 3.66 -3.45 -6.12
N ALA A 121 2.87 -2.77 -5.27
CA ALA A 121 2.67 -1.32 -5.37
C ALA A 121 3.97 -0.53 -5.15
N ILE A 122 4.81 -0.94 -4.19
CA ILE A 122 6.13 -0.33 -3.95
C ILE A 122 7.02 -0.48 -5.17
N THR A 123 7.18 -1.70 -5.69
CA THR A 123 8.04 -1.96 -6.84
C THR A 123 7.57 -1.20 -8.08
N TYR A 124 6.26 -1.11 -8.31
CA TYR A 124 5.70 -0.31 -9.39
C TYR A 124 5.98 1.19 -9.21
N PHE A 125 5.76 1.72 -8.01
CA PHE A 125 6.02 3.13 -7.73
C PHE A 125 7.50 3.49 -7.90
N GLU A 126 8.40 2.63 -7.41
CA GLU A 126 9.85 2.80 -7.58
C GLU A 126 10.26 2.74 -9.05
N SER A 127 9.71 1.81 -9.85
CA SER A 127 10.03 1.72 -11.27
C SER A 127 9.53 2.93 -12.06
N VAL A 128 8.33 3.43 -11.76
CA VAL A 128 7.80 4.66 -12.39
C VAL A 128 8.65 5.87 -12.02
N LYS A 129 9.02 6.01 -10.75
CA LYS A 129 9.90 7.09 -10.29
C LYS A 129 11.27 7.03 -10.97
N HIS A 130 11.84 5.83 -11.09
CA HIS A 130 13.11 5.64 -11.77
C HIS A 130 13.00 5.99 -13.27
N ALA A 131 11.98 5.50 -13.96
CA ALA A 131 11.75 5.80 -15.38
C ALA A 131 11.53 7.30 -15.65
N GLN A 132 10.92 8.04 -14.71
CA GLN A 132 10.78 9.50 -14.79
C GLN A 132 12.11 10.25 -14.59
N GLN A 133 13.09 9.64 -13.93
CA GLN A 133 14.40 10.24 -13.67
C GLN A 133 15.43 9.94 -14.76
N VAL A 134 15.28 8.84 -15.49
CA VAL A 134 16.17 8.44 -16.59
C VAL A 134 16.04 9.44 -17.74
N THR A 135 17.16 10.03 -18.16
CA THR A 135 17.21 10.92 -19.32
C THR A 135 17.44 10.10 -20.60
N VAL A 136 17.10 10.64 -21.78
CA VAL A 136 17.24 9.93 -23.07
C VAL A 136 18.69 9.49 -23.35
N GLU A 137 19.67 10.21 -22.80
CA GLU A 137 21.10 9.91 -22.97
C GLU A 137 21.58 8.70 -22.13
N ASP A 138 20.84 8.33 -21.09
CA ASP A 138 21.17 7.20 -20.20
C ASP A 138 20.59 5.86 -20.70
N ILE A 139 19.87 5.84 -21.82
CA ILE A 139 19.34 4.62 -22.41
C ILE A 139 20.47 3.92 -23.17
N PRO A 140 20.96 2.75 -22.71
CA PRO A 140 21.99 2.04 -23.45
C PRO A 140 21.45 1.67 -24.83
N LEU A 141 22.17 2.11 -25.87
CA LEU A 141 21.92 1.65 -27.23
C LEU A 141 22.20 0.14 -27.30
N PRO A 142 21.39 -0.65 -28.02
CA PRO A 142 21.67 -2.06 -28.21
C PRO A 142 23.06 -2.21 -28.83
N GLU A 143 23.90 -3.05 -28.22
CA GLU A 143 25.22 -3.39 -28.73
C GLU A 143 25.02 -3.91 -30.15
N GLN A 144 25.61 -3.22 -31.13
CA GLN A 144 25.57 -3.72 -32.49
C GLN A 144 26.19 -5.12 -32.43
N PRO A 145 25.49 -6.17 -32.92
CA PRO A 145 26.11 -7.48 -32.98
C PRO A 145 27.45 -7.30 -33.67
N ASP A 146 28.53 -7.81 -33.07
CA ASP A 146 29.85 -7.87 -33.68
C ASP A 146 29.70 -8.54 -35.03
N LEU A 147 29.46 -7.74 -36.06
CA LEU A 147 29.53 -8.22 -37.43
C LEU A 147 31.00 -8.61 -37.56
N PRO A 148 31.30 -9.90 -37.85
CA PRO A 148 32.68 -10.28 -38.10
C PRO A 148 33.23 -9.31 -39.16
N GLN A 149 34.45 -8.81 -38.96
CA GLN A 149 35.15 -7.86 -39.83
C GLN A 149 35.40 -8.37 -41.27
N ASN A 150 34.65 -9.37 -41.73
CA ASN A 150 34.69 -10.01 -43.04
C ASN A 150 33.34 -9.90 -43.77
N VAL A 151 32.70 -8.73 -43.73
CA VAL A 151 31.59 -8.41 -44.66
C VAL A 151 32.06 -8.33 -46.13
N SER A 152 33.38 -8.39 -46.38
CA SER A 152 34.01 -8.41 -47.70
C SER A 152 33.87 -9.74 -48.47
N MET A 153 33.26 -10.77 -47.88
CA MET A 153 33.11 -12.11 -48.50
C MET A 153 31.67 -12.52 -48.79
N ILE A 154 30.70 -11.62 -48.66
CA ILE A 154 29.36 -11.85 -49.22
C ILE A 154 29.47 -11.52 -50.72
N PRO A 155 29.30 -12.49 -51.63
CA PRO A 155 29.28 -12.18 -53.06
C PRO A 155 28.09 -11.27 -53.32
N LEU A 156 28.35 -10.00 -53.67
CA LEU A 156 27.36 -9.21 -54.36
C LEU A 156 27.07 -9.93 -55.69
N PRO A 157 25.81 -10.23 -56.04
CA PRO A 157 25.48 -10.65 -57.39
C PRO A 157 25.69 -9.45 -58.33
N SER A 158 26.91 -9.30 -58.83
CA SER A 158 27.23 -8.50 -60.01
C SER A 158 26.81 -9.28 -61.26
N ASP A 159 26.19 -8.56 -62.19
CA ASP A 159 25.87 -8.97 -63.56
C ASP A 159 24.65 -9.89 -63.77
N ILE A 160 23.46 -9.29 -63.63
CA ILE A 160 22.34 -9.63 -64.50
C ILE A 160 22.09 -8.41 -65.40
N PRO A 161 22.17 -8.54 -66.75
CA PRO A 161 21.89 -7.44 -67.67
C PRO A 161 20.46 -6.95 -67.47
N LEU A 162 20.28 -5.64 -67.51
CA LEU A 162 18.99 -4.97 -67.35
C LEU A 162 18.35 -4.73 -68.74
N PRO A 163 17.47 -5.59 -69.27
CA PRO A 163 16.50 -5.18 -70.27
C PRO A 163 15.29 -4.59 -69.53
N GLY A 164 15.04 -3.31 -69.79
CA GLY A 164 14.06 -2.51 -69.06
C GLY A 164 12.67 -3.16 -68.92
N ALA A 165 12.21 -3.26 -67.68
CA ALA A 165 10.81 -3.20 -67.30
C ALA A 165 10.73 -2.94 -65.79
N GLN A 166 10.42 -1.71 -65.40
CA GLN A 166 9.97 -1.42 -64.03
C GLN A 166 8.57 -2.04 -63.88
N PRO A 167 8.32 -3.00 -62.97
CA PRO A 167 6.96 -3.45 -62.72
C PRO A 167 6.17 -2.30 -62.07
N HIS A 168 4.97 -2.04 -62.59
CA HIS A 168 4.08 -1.00 -62.08
C HIS A 168 3.83 -1.18 -60.57
N SER A 169 3.98 -0.10 -59.81
CA SER A 169 3.67 -0.03 -58.38
C SER A 169 2.21 -0.44 -58.11
N ILE A 170 2.01 -1.48 -57.29
CA ILE A 170 0.68 -1.93 -56.82
C ILE A 170 0.23 -1.11 -55.59
N LEU A 171 1.12 -0.29 -55.02
CA LEU A 171 0.80 0.51 -53.84
C LEU A 171 0.01 1.76 -54.26
N LYS A 172 -1.32 1.64 -54.27
CA LYS A 172 -2.22 2.79 -54.32
C LYS A 172 -1.91 3.69 -53.12
N LYS A 173 -1.24 4.81 -53.37
CA LYS A 173 -1.13 5.91 -52.41
C LYS A 173 -2.52 6.47 -52.16
N THR A 174 -3.21 5.99 -51.13
CA THR A 174 -4.26 6.79 -50.49
C THR A 174 -3.54 7.74 -49.54
N SER A 175 -3.21 8.92 -50.04
CA SER A 175 -3.00 10.08 -49.18
C SER A 175 -4.27 10.27 -48.36
N ALA A 176 -4.23 9.88 -47.09
CA ALA A 176 -5.33 10.06 -46.14
C ALA A 176 -5.19 11.35 -45.31
N TYR A 177 -4.39 12.32 -45.79
CA TYR A 177 -4.57 13.72 -45.40
C TYR A 177 -5.54 14.38 -46.38
N GLY A 178 -6.81 14.02 -46.25
CA GLY A 178 -7.95 14.78 -46.73
C GLY A 178 -8.65 15.39 -45.53
N TYR A 179 -8.47 16.70 -45.33
CA TYR A 179 -9.29 17.49 -44.43
C TYR A 179 -10.72 17.52 -44.98
N ASP A 180 -11.65 16.85 -44.31
CA ASP A 180 -13.08 17.21 -44.36
C ASP A 180 -13.72 16.77 -43.03
N ARG A 181 -13.52 17.60 -42.01
CA ARG A 181 -14.32 17.56 -40.79
C ARG A 181 -15.35 18.70 -40.88
N PRO A 182 -16.65 18.43 -40.99
CA PRO A 182 -17.65 19.48 -40.90
C PRO A 182 -17.66 20.07 -39.47
N PRO A 183 -17.91 21.38 -39.32
CA PRO A 183 -17.89 22.04 -38.02
C PRO A 183 -19.01 21.53 -37.11
N PRO A 184 -18.80 21.46 -35.79
CA PRO A 184 -19.86 21.11 -34.85
C PRO A 184 -20.91 22.22 -34.78
N VAL A 185 -22.17 21.84 -34.95
CA VAL A 185 -23.34 22.71 -34.80
C VAL A 185 -23.47 23.10 -33.32
N LEU A 186 -23.43 24.41 -33.06
CA LEU A 186 -23.81 25.02 -31.79
C LEU A 186 -25.30 24.71 -31.51
N LEU A 187 -25.57 23.86 -30.52
CA LEU A 187 -26.91 23.73 -29.97
C LEU A 187 -27.17 24.90 -29.02
N GLN A 188 -28.08 25.76 -29.50
CA GLN A 188 -28.64 26.91 -28.81
C GLN A 188 -29.26 26.50 -27.47
N LEU A 189 -28.91 27.23 -26.42
CA LEU A 189 -29.68 27.36 -25.19
C LEU A 189 -31.13 27.73 -25.54
N GLN A 190 -32.11 26.99 -25.00
CA GLN A 190 -33.45 27.52 -24.78
C GLN A 190 -33.68 27.65 -23.28
N SER A 191 -34.29 28.79 -22.94
CA SER A 191 -34.70 29.25 -21.61
C SER A 191 -35.67 28.32 -20.91
#